data_AF-A0A942LUR2-F1
#
_entry.id   AF-A0A942LUR2-F1
#
_cell.length_a   1.000
_cell.length_b   1.000
_cell.length_c   1.000
_cell.angle_alpha   90.00
_cell.angle_beta   90.00
_cell.angle_gamma   90.00
#
_symmetry.space_group_name_H-M   'P 1'
#
loop_
_entity.id
_entity.type
_entity.pdbx_description
1 polymer ?
#
loop_
_entity_poly.entity_id
_entity_poly.type
_entity_poly.pdbx_seq_one_letter_code
_entity_poly.pdbx_strand_id
1 'polypeptide(L)'
;MASPGHIIDRAGRVMQTYYEPSELKVISRGKNHVTLHLIKFPVPNDVVDQRLVGWMEKALELSGCKDVKINIPKSLVRGHTYTEFSITWN
;
A
#
# COMPACT_ATOMS: atom_id res chain seq x y z
N MET A 1 -18.47 -8.03 -5.56
CA MET A 1 -17.48 -7.00 -5.20
C MET A 1 -16.21 -7.70 -4.73
N ALA A 2 -15.03 -7.19 -5.07
CA ALA A 2 -13.78 -7.74 -4.53
C ALA A 2 -13.68 -7.42 -3.04
N SER A 3 -13.21 -8.37 -2.22
CA SER A 3 -12.96 -8.09 -0.81
C SER A 3 -11.70 -7.25 -0.65
N PRO A 4 -11.56 -6.46 0.44
CA PRO A 4 -10.34 -5.69 0.73
C PRO A 4 -9.07 -6.55 0.65
N GLY A 5 -9.12 -7.76 1.22
CA GLY A 5 -8.02 -8.71 1.19
C GLY A 5 -7.59 -9.11 -0.22
N HIS A 6 -8.55 -9.40 -1.12
CA HIS A 6 -8.27 -9.74 -2.51
C HIS A 6 -7.64 -8.57 -3.29
N ILE A 7 -8.05 -7.33 -3.03
CA ILE A 7 -7.44 -6.15 -3.68
C ILE A 7 -5.98 -5.99 -3.23
N ILE A 8 -5.73 -6.07 -1.93
CA ILE A 8 -4.38 -5.94 -1.36
C ILE A 8 -3.44 -7.00 -1.93
N ASP A 9 -3.88 -8.26 -1.99
CA ASP A 9 -3.05 -9.36 -2.51
C ASP A 9 -2.74 -9.18 -4.01
N ARG A 10 -3.65 -8.53 -4.75
CA ARG A 10 -3.45 -8.22 -6.17
C ARG A 10 -2.57 -6.98 -6.38
N ALA A 11 -2.61 -6.01 -5.46
CA ALA A 11 -1.87 -4.75 -5.56
C ALA A 11 -0.37 -4.96 -5.78
N GLY A 12 0.23 -5.93 -5.07
CA GLY A 12 1.66 -6.22 -5.22
C GLY A 12 2.04 -6.71 -6.62
N ARG A 13 1.19 -7.54 -7.24
CA ARG A 13 1.44 -8.02 -8.62
C ARG A 13 1.31 -6.90 -9.64
N VAL A 14 0.30 -6.05 -9.47
CA VAL A 14 0.05 -4.92 -10.37
C VAL A 14 1.21 -3.94 -10.30
N MET A 15 1.67 -3.59 -9.09
CA MET A 15 2.81 -2.68 -8.93
C MET A 15 4.07 -3.21 -9.61
N GLN A 16 4.39 -4.49 -9.43
CA GLN A 16 5.55 -5.14 -10.06
C GLN A 16 5.52 -5.10 -11.59
N THR A 17 4.34 -5.03 -12.20
CA THR A 17 4.21 -4.96 -13.66
C THR A 17 4.64 -3.60 -14.23
N TYR A 18 4.53 -2.52 -13.44
CA TYR A 18 4.81 -1.16 -13.90
C TYR A 18 6.08 -0.54 -13.30
N TYR A 19 6.57 -1.09 -12.19
CA TYR A 19 7.74 -0.60 -11.49
C TYR A 19 8.71 -1.74 -11.24
N GLU A 20 9.82 -1.75 -11.97
CA GLU A 20 10.84 -2.80 -11.86
C GLU A 20 12.23 -2.19 -11.56
N PRO A 21 12.96 -2.72 -10.56
CA PRO A 21 12.47 -3.62 -9.51
C PRO A 21 11.43 -2.93 -8.59
N SER A 22 10.49 -3.72 -8.06
CA SER A 22 9.67 -3.34 -6.90
C SER A 22 9.09 -4.60 -6.24
N GLU A 23 8.72 -4.51 -4.96
CA GLU A 23 8.07 -5.60 -4.26
C GLU A 23 7.21 -5.02 -3.13
N LEU A 24 5.90 -5.29 -3.15
CA LEU A 24 4.96 -4.88 -2.12
C LEU A 24 4.53 -6.11 -1.30
N LYS A 25 4.80 -6.10 0.00
CA LYS A 25 4.54 -7.21 0.92
C LYS A 25 3.47 -6.85 1.94
N VAL A 26 2.58 -7.80 2.23
CA VAL A 26 1.71 -7.74 3.40
C VAL A 26 2.51 -8.20 4.62
N ILE A 27 2.64 -7.32 5.62
CA ILE A 27 3.39 -7.60 6.85
C ILE A 27 2.47 -8.06 7.97
N SER A 28 1.29 -7.44 8.06
CA SER A 28 0.26 -7.84 9.00
C SER A 28 -1.12 -7.54 8.42
N ARG A 29 -2.10 -8.38 8.78
CA ARG A 29 -3.49 -8.23 8.39
C ARG A 29 -4.35 -8.59 9.60
N GLY A 30 -5.27 -7.69 9.94
CA GLY A 30 -6.30 -7.94 10.94
C GLY A 30 -7.68 -7.65 10.36
N LYS A 31 -8.69 -7.61 11.23
CA LYS A 31 -10.08 -7.37 10.83
C LYS A 31 -10.27 -6.03 10.11
N ASN A 32 -9.64 -4.99 10.65
CA ASN A 32 -9.85 -3.58 10.30
C ASN A 32 -8.53 -2.84 10.00
N HIS A 33 -7.46 -3.58 9.72
CA HIS A 33 -6.16 -3.00 9.41
C HIS A 33 -5.32 -3.89 8.51
N VAL A 34 -4.41 -3.28 7.77
CA VAL A 34 -3.33 -3.95 7.06
C VAL A 34 -2.07 -3.10 7.10
N THR A 35 -0.90 -3.73 7.23
CA THR A 35 0.39 -3.06 7.06
C THR A 35 1.09 -3.63 5.83
N LEU A 36 1.52 -2.75 4.93
CA LEU A 36 2.25 -3.11 3.71
C LEU A 36 3.65 -2.52 3.71
N HIS A 37 4.64 -3.25 3.21
CA HIS A 37 5.98 -2.73 2.93
C HIS A 37 6.27 -2.74 1.44
N LEU A 38 6.64 -1.58 0.89
CA LEU A 38 7.27 -1.45 -0.41
C LEU A 38 8.78 -1.49 -0.24
N ILE A 39 9.40 -2.48 -0.90
CA ILE A 39 10.85 -2.70 -0.93
C ILE A 39 11.36 -2.74 -2.38
N LYS A 40 12.69 -2.64 -2.52
CA LYS A 40 13.39 -2.72 -3.82
C LYS A 40 12.90 -1.71 -4.86
N PHE A 41 12.47 -0.53 -4.45
CA PHE A 41 11.97 0.52 -5.35
C PHE A 41 13.08 1.55 -5.61
N PRO A 42 13.73 1.54 -6.79
CA PRO A 42 15.02 2.21 -7.02
C PRO A 42 14.91 3.74 -7.19
N VAL A 43 13.73 4.24 -7.56
CA VAL A 43 13.49 5.67 -7.77
C VAL A 43 12.40 6.15 -6.80
N PRO A 44 12.67 6.15 -5.49
CA PRO A 44 11.68 6.60 -4.51
C PRO A 44 11.34 8.08 -4.76
N ASN A 45 10.04 8.37 -4.81
CA ASN A 45 9.53 9.71 -5.07
C ASN A 45 8.25 9.91 -4.26
N ASP A 46 8.13 11.03 -3.54
CA ASP A 46 6.96 11.34 -2.71
C ASP A 46 5.65 11.33 -3.51
N VAL A 47 5.67 11.77 -4.78
CA VAL A 47 4.50 11.73 -5.66
C VAL A 47 4.03 10.31 -5.90
N VAL A 48 4.96 9.35 -6.01
CA VAL A 48 4.59 7.93 -6.16
C VAL A 48 3.98 7.40 -4.86
N ASP A 49 4.57 7.71 -3.71
CA ASP A 49 4.02 7.34 -2.40
C ASP A 49 2.58 7.87 -2.24
N GLN A 50 2.34 9.15 -2.58
CA GLN A 50 1.00 9.75 -2.52
C GLN A 50 0.01 9.16 -3.53
N ARG A 51 0.46 8.79 -4.73
CA ARG A 51 -0.37 8.08 -5.72
C ARG A 51 -0.81 6.71 -5.20
N LEU A 52 0.11 5.98 -4.55
CA LEU A 52 -0.19 4.70 -3.94
C LEU A 52 -1.20 4.85 -2.80
N VAL A 53 -1.04 5.87 -1.95
CA VAL A 53 -2.02 6.21 -0.90
C VAL A 53 -3.41 6.41 -1.49
N GLY A 54 -3.57 7.34 -2.43
CA GLY A 54 -4.89 7.65 -3.00
C GLY A 54 -5.52 6.44 -3.73
N TRP A 55 -4.71 5.64 -4.42
CA TRP A 55 -5.20 4.42 -5.06
C TRP A 55 -5.67 3.38 -4.02
N MET A 56 -4.88 3.12 -2.97
CA MET A 56 -5.23 2.13 -1.93
C MET A 56 -6.48 2.57 -1.16
N GLU A 57 -6.56 3.85 -0.80
CA GLU A 57 -7.73 4.43 -0.14
C GLU A 57 -8.98 4.19 -0.97
N LYS A 58 -8.95 4.58 -2.25
CA LYS A 58 -10.12 4.43 -3.11
C LYS A 58 -10.49 2.97 -3.37
N ALA A 59 -9.50 2.10 -3.55
CA ALA A 59 -9.74 0.69 -3.80
C ALA A 59 -10.40 0.00 -2.58
N LEU A 60 -10.00 0.37 -1.36
CA LEU A 60 -10.59 -0.14 -0.13
C LEU A 60 -12.02 0.38 0.09
N GLU A 61 -12.26 1.67 -0.17
CA GLU A 61 -13.63 2.23 -0.15
C GLU A 61 -14.57 1.49 -1.11
N LEU A 62 -14.12 1.28 -2.35
CA LEU A 62 -14.88 0.52 -3.36
C LEU A 62 -15.08 -0.96 -2.97
N SER A 63 -14.28 -1.47 -2.03
CA SER A 63 -14.42 -2.81 -1.46
C SER A 63 -15.30 -2.86 -0.22
N GLY A 64 -15.87 -1.73 0.21
CA GLY A 64 -16.80 -1.63 1.33
C GLY A 64 -16.17 -1.21 2.66
N CYS A 65 -14.88 -0.87 2.70
CA CYS A 65 -14.26 -0.25 3.88
C CYS A 65 -14.77 1.19 4.05
N LYS A 66 -14.93 1.63 5.29
CA LYS A 66 -15.30 3.02 5.62
C LYS A 66 -14.21 3.70 6.43
N ASP A 67 -14.14 5.03 6.32
CA ASP A 67 -13.17 5.86 7.05
C ASP A 67 -11.73 5.34 6.90
N VAL A 68 -11.34 5.01 5.67
CA VAL A 68 -10.01 4.46 5.38
C VAL A 68 -8.97 5.51 5.73
N LYS A 69 -7.95 5.13 6.51
CA LYS A 69 -6.83 6.00 6.85
C LYS A 69 -5.54 5.30 6.50
N ILE A 70 -4.62 6.03 5.88
CA ILE A 70 -3.30 5.52 5.50
C ILE A 70 -2.24 6.46 6.06
N ASN A 71 -1.29 5.88 6.81
CA ASN A 71 -0.11 6.59 7.30
C ASN A 71 1.17 5.97 6.74
N ILE A 72 2.19 6.80 6.50
CA ILE A 72 3.50 6.39 6.01
C ILE A 72 4.56 6.66 7.09
N PRO A 73 4.72 5.80 8.11
CA PRO A 73 5.70 6.03 9.17
C PRO A 73 7.16 5.90 8.68
N LYS A 74 7.42 5.01 7.72
CA LYS A 74 8.75 4.82 7.10
C LYS A 74 8.63 5.01 5.59
N SER A 75 9.61 5.63 4.96
CA SER A 75 9.65 5.84 3.50
C SER A 75 11.06 5.74 2.96
N LEU A 76 11.20 5.08 1.81
CA LEU A 76 12.42 5.06 1.01
C LEU A 76 12.85 6.48 0.61
N VAL A 77 11.89 7.40 0.37
CA VAL A 77 12.18 8.81 0.04
C VAL A 77 12.91 9.49 1.19
N ARG A 78 12.59 9.09 2.43
CA ARG A 78 13.22 9.60 3.66
C ARG A 78 14.44 8.79 4.09
N GLY A 79 15.02 7.97 3.21
CA GLY A 79 16.23 7.17 3.49
C GLY A 79 16.02 5.91 4.34
N HIS A 80 14.77 5.47 4.57
CA HIS A 80 14.53 4.18 5.22
C HIS A 80 14.80 3.02 4.25
N THR A 81 14.88 1.79 4.77
CA THR A 81 15.07 0.59 3.94
C THR A 81 13.79 0.13 3.22
N TYR A 82 12.64 0.72 3.55
CA TYR A 82 11.33 0.43 2.95
C TYR A 82 10.36 1.58 3.17
N THR A 83 9.31 1.62 2.34
CA THR A 83 8.12 2.44 2.59
C THR A 83 7.05 1.58 3.26
N GLU A 84 6.57 2.00 4.43
CA GLU A 84 5.50 1.34 5.16
C GLU A 84 4.19 2.06 4.93
N PHE A 85 3.14 1.34 4.55
CA PHE A 85 1.77 1.84 4.51
C PHE A 85 0.99 1.17 5.63
N SER A 86 0.67 1.92 6.68
CA SER A 86 -0.19 1.47 7.77
C SER A 86 -1.61 1.93 7.48
N ILE A 87 -2.50 0.96 7.24
CA ILE A 87 -3.86 1.21 6.75
C ILE A 87 -4.87 0.71 7.77
N THR A 88 -5.87 1.52 8.10
CA THR A 88 -6.99 1.17 8.99
C THR A 88 -8.32 1.58 8.38
N TRP A 89 -9.41 0.92 8.79
CA TRP A 89 -10.79 1.25 8.42
C TRP A 89 -11.79 0.85 9.51
N ASN A 90 -13.03 1.34 9.42
CA ASN A 90 -14.15 1.01 10.29
C ASN A 90 -15.02 -0.12 9.72
#